data_AF-A0A3M2A565-F1
#
_entry.id   AF-A0A3M2A565-F1
#
_cell.length_a   1.000
_cell.length_b   1.000
_cell.length_c   1.000
_cell.angle_alpha   90.00
_cell.angle_beta   90.00
_cell.angle_gamma   90.00
#
_symmetry.space_group_name_H-M   'P 1'
#
loop_
_entity.id
_entity.type
_entity.pdbx_description
1 polymer ?
#
loop_
_entity_poly.entity_id
_entity_poly.type
_entity_poly.pdbx_seq_one_letter_code
_entity_poly.pdbx_strand_id
1 'polypeptide(L)'
;MMNVRLKRPFSGLLFTLSLLLITGYWFGSVHTQAQTSVTRRINVPYTTKTENDPDGIPVPDRAIFWFGKVGPTDDNYADVRLIYNDEKLHITVHVIDRLLYYKQNPSPAEMTDWDAVTLYLDTDGNVGNAPDSSSYQFVAQVNWNEARDGYQAAYQGDGSGWTAVSIPFETVDGWQGQGFNNTAEDAGWNVTFRIPYTSLGMSGPPPQGTEWGLALILHDNDGGAVIPDKTWPESMSATSPASWGILHFGLPAYTPPVATPGDLVTIKHGVNGQTVIDGHVGGDTTCAGEIPPFWPTWGNNNYAGDPELNVQNQWNLGDWPCFSKYYVTYPLDSLPPGKAIISATLTMYHFGNSLPSEAQPSLIQVFTIADDWNESTLTWNNAPLAVENVSRTWVDPLPAGPPYPNVPITWDVSQAVADAYAAGEPLRLALYSADSARHSGKYFRSSDANESVRPFLTVRLGDLDGFTTAVSPAMQQGSPGTTAVYTLDLQPVGTFNKTLTLSATNPDATNLSVSLSQTSLTPPGQVTITLTDKHAPGFTGSVFYAVPVTITDGTVSEQQTVYLLINGYQNFLPAVQR
;
A
#
# COMPACT_ATOMS: atom_id res chain seq x y z
N MET A 1 72.29 5.55 53.59
CA MET A 1 72.21 6.94 54.08
C MET A 1 70.84 7.45 53.64
N MET A 2 69.87 7.84 54.46
CA MET A 2 69.78 8.26 55.85
C MET A 2 68.32 8.02 56.30
N ASN A 3 68.11 7.59 57.55
CA ASN A 3 66.82 7.31 58.23
C ASN A 3 65.91 8.58 58.29
N VAL A 4 64.57 8.54 58.52
CA VAL A 4 63.88 8.21 59.79
C VAL A 4 62.33 8.18 59.63
N ARG A 5 61.72 7.10 60.17
CA ARG A 5 60.45 6.85 60.92
C ARG A 5 59.13 7.67 60.84
N LEU A 6 58.04 6.88 60.71
CA LEU A 6 56.74 6.77 61.43
C LEU A 6 55.76 7.97 61.58
N LYS A 7 54.48 7.76 61.20
CA LYS A 7 53.31 7.40 62.06
C LYS A 7 52.00 7.26 61.26
N ARG A 8 51.19 6.22 61.56
CA ARG A 8 49.73 6.06 61.29
C ARG A 8 48.94 6.75 62.43
N PRO A 9 47.60 7.06 62.37
CA PRO A 9 46.51 6.18 61.89
C PRO A 9 45.22 6.83 61.30
N PHE A 10 44.28 5.94 60.95
CA PHE A 10 42.86 6.07 60.62
C PHE A 10 42.05 7.24 61.26
N SER A 11 41.15 7.83 60.45
CA SER A 11 39.77 8.30 60.73
C SER A 11 39.27 8.97 59.42
N GLY A 12 38.23 8.55 58.70
CA GLY A 12 36.83 8.57 59.09
C GLY A 12 36.27 9.99 58.99
N LEU A 13 35.74 10.44 57.84
CA LEU A 13 34.80 11.57 57.80
C LEU A 13 33.99 11.68 56.49
N LEU A 14 32.70 11.90 56.72
CA LEU A 14 31.57 12.24 55.86
C LEU A 14 31.87 13.10 54.62
N PHE A 15 31.23 12.73 53.50
CA PHE A 15 30.97 13.62 52.37
C PHE A 15 29.80 14.56 52.70
N THR A 16 30.06 15.86 52.78
CA THR A 16 29.05 16.92 52.71
C THR A 16 28.84 17.29 51.25
N LEU A 17 27.60 17.13 50.77
CA LEU A 17 27.16 17.49 49.43
C LEU A 17 26.88 19.01 49.38
N SER A 18 27.65 19.75 48.60
CA SER A 18 27.40 21.17 48.32
C SER A 18 26.40 21.30 47.17
N LEU A 19 25.28 21.95 47.46
CA LEU A 19 24.18 22.25 46.55
C LEU A 19 24.60 23.36 45.56
N LEU A 20 24.67 23.06 44.26
CA LEU A 20 24.76 24.05 43.20
C LEU A 20 23.37 24.23 42.58
N LEU A 21 22.82 25.42 42.72
CA LEU A 21 21.59 25.86 42.06
C LEU A 21 21.87 26.08 40.56
N ILE A 22 21.32 25.21 39.71
CA ILE A 22 21.18 25.43 38.27
C ILE A 22 19.69 25.64 37.99
N THR A 23 19.37 26.81 37.49
CA THR A 23 18.04 27.18 36.97
C THR A 23 17.74 26.34 35.73
N GLY A 24 16.88 25.33 35.87
CA GLY A 24 16.42 24.48 34.76
C GLY A 24 15.35 25.19 33.94
N TYR A 25 15.68 25.49 32.69
CA TYR A 25 14.73 25.78 31.63
C TYR A 25 13.82 24.57 31.42
N TRP A 26 12.51 24.83 31.38
CA TRP A 26 11.48 23.89 30.94
C TRP A 26 11.74 23.51 29.47
N PHE A 27 12.36 22.35 29.25
CA PHE A 27 12.26 21.66 27.98
C PHE A 27 10.92 20.93 27.97
N GLY A 28 10.02 21.37 27.07
CA GLY A 28 8.78 20.68 26.80
C GLY A 28 9.05 19.22 26.45
N SER A 29 8.24 18.33 27.02
CA SER A 29 8.22 16.92 26.67
C SER A 29 8.06 16.78 25.15
N VAL A 30 9.11 16.32 24.48
CA VAL A 30 9.00 15.79 23.13
C VAL A 30 8.14 14.54 23.27
N HIS A 31 6.86 14.64 22.92
CA HIS A 31 6.04 13.47 22.68
C HIS A 31 6.67 12.72 21.50
N THR A 32 7.44 11.68 21.81
CA THR A 32 7.78 10.62 20.87
C THR A 32 6.45 9.91 20.60
N GLN A 33 5.71 10.36 19.59
CA GLN A 33 4.67 9.53 19.01
C GLN A 33 5.37 8.28 18.49
N ALA A 34 4.98 7.11 19.00
CA ALA A 34 5.35 5.85 18.39
C ALA A 34 4.81 5.89 16.96
N GLN A 35 5.70 5.99 15.97
CA GLN A 35 5.35 5.92 14.57
C GLN A 35 4.72 4.54 14.35
N THR A 36 3.41 4.52 14.12
CA THR A 36 2.71 3.33 13.67
C THR A 36 3.41 2.82 12.42
N SER A 37 3.75 1.52 12.39
CA SER A 37 4.39 0.90 11.23
C SER A 37 3.51 1.08 9.99
N VAL A 38 4.06 1.69 8.95
CA VAL A 38 3.38 1.88 7.66
C VAL A 38 3.16 0.49 7.04
N THR A 39 1.91 0.14 6.76
CA THR A 39 1.59 -1.09 6.03
C THR A 39 1.67 -0.80 4.54
N ARG A 40 2.65 -1.40 3.85
CA ARG A 40 2.81 -1.27 2.40
C ARG A 40 1.77 -2.14 1.70
N ARG A 41 1.13 -1.61 0.65
CA ARG A 41 0.11 -2.29 -0.16
C ARG A 41 0.42 -2.11 -1.65
N ILE A 42 0.16 -3.14 -2.44
CA ILE A 42 0.15 -3.05 -3.90
C ILE A 42 -1.15 -3.63 -4.46
N ASN A 43 -1.88 -2.80 -5.21
CA ASN A 43 -3.08 -3.15 -5.94
C ASN A 43 -2.71 -3.68 -7.33
N VAL A 44 -2.86 -4.98 -7.51
CA VAL A 44 -2.42 -5.69 -8.71
C VAL A 44 -3.57 -5.77 -9.71
N PRO A 45 -3.40 -5.35 -10.97
CA PRO A 45 -4.44 -5.43 -11.99
C PRO A 45 -4.57 -6.83 -12.59
N TYR A 46 -5.80 -7.13 -13.03
CA TYR A 46 -6.12 -8.31 -13.83
C TYR A 46 -5.85 -8.06 -15.31
N THR A 47 -5.46 -9.11 -16.03
CA THR A 47 -5.44 -9.17 -17.49
C THR A 47 -6.00 -10.49 -17.98
N THR A 48 -6.61 -10.47 -19.18
CA THR A 48 -7.01 -11.69 -19.90
C THR A 48 -5.85 -12.29 -20.70
N LYS A 49 -4.72 -11.58 -20.80
CA LYS A 49 -3.56 -11.98 -21.59
C LYS A 49 -2.72 -13.03 -20.87
N THR A 50 -2.10 -13.90 -21.66
CA THR A 50 -1.14 -14.91 -21.22
C THR A 50 0.22 -14.68 -21.89
N GLU A 51 1.26 -15.29 -21.36
CA GLU A 51 2.61 -15.32 -21.93
C GLU A 51 2.66 -15.95 -23.32
N ASN A 52 1.63 -16.71 -23.72
CA ASN A 52 1.52 -17.37 -25.01
C ASN A 52 0.76 -16.53 -26.06
N ASP A 53 0.18 -15.39 -25.67
CA ASP A 53 -0.43 -14.48 -26.63
C ASP A 53 0.64 -13.85 -27.53
N PRO A 54 0.31 -13.49 -28.79
CA PRO A 54 1.28 -12.92 -29.74
C PRO A 54 2.04 -11.69 -29.22
N ASP A 55 1.36 -10.85 -28.44
CA ASP A 55 1.92 -9.64 -27.83
C ASP A 55 2.32 -9.86 -26.36
N GLY A 56 2.17 -11.08 -25.85
CA GLY A 56 2.36 -11.46 -24.46
C GLY A 56 1.48 -10.70 -23.47
N ILE A 57 1.91 -10.69 -22.21
CA ILE A 57 1.28 -9.93 -21.15
C ILE A 57 1.78 -8.47 -21.21
N PRO A 58 0.89 -7.47 -21.36
CA PRO A 58 1.28 -6.08 -21.50
C PRO A 58 2.04 -5.61 -20.26
N VAL A 59 3.27 -5.14 -20.48
CA VAL A 59 4.14 -4.65 -19.41
C VAL A 59 3.66 -3.32 -18.82
N PRO A 60 3.22 -2.32 -19.62
CA PRO A 60 2.73 -1.04 -19.05
C PRO A 60 1.54 -1.20 -18.11
N ASP A 61 0.73 -2.25 -18.29
CA ASP A 61 -0.47 -2.51 -17.49
C ASP A 61 -0.17 -2.99 -16.07
N ARG A 62 1.07 -3.41 -15.79
CA ARG A 62 1.48 -4.00 -14.51
C ARG A 62 1.47 -2.95 -13.40
N ALA A 63 1.04 -3.36 -12.20
CA ALA A 63 1.34 -2.59 -10.99
C ALA A 63 2.86 -2.52 -10.78
N ILE A 64 3.36 -1.48 -10.13
CA ILE A 64 4.79 -1.35 -9.82
C ILE A 64 5.01 -0.79 -8.42
N PHE A 65 6.04 -1.26 -7.71
CA PHE A 65 6.62 -0.56 -6.54
C PHE A 65 8.14 -0.68 -6.57
N TRP A 66 8.82 0.00 -5.64
CA TRP A 66 10.27 0.02 -5.60
C TRP A 66 10.85 0.04 -4.18
N PHE A 67 12.12 -0.37 -4.09
CA PHE A 67 12.94 -0.29 -2.87
C PHE A 67 14.43 -0.39 -3.22
N GLY A 68 15.30 -0.11 -2.24
CA GLY A 68 16.75 -0.13 -2.43
C GLY A 68 17.32 1.19 -2.92
N LYS A 69 18.59 1.18 -3.33
CA LYS A 69 19.38 2.37 -3.69
C LYS A 69 20.34 2.05 -4.83
N VAL A 70 20.80 3.08 -5.53
CA VAL A 70 21.83 2.99 -6.57
C VAL A 70 23.12 3.60 -6.03
N GLY A 71 24.19 2.82 -5.99
CA GLY A 71 25.48 3.27 -5.48
C GLY A 71 26.67 2.52 -6.08
N PRO A 72 27.90 2.96 -5.78
CA PRO A 72 29.12 2.42 -6.39
C PRO A 72 29.69 1.20 -5.65
N THR A 73 28.93 0.57 -4.76
CA THR A 73 29.35 -0.57 -3.92
C THR A 73 28.11 -1.43 -3.67
N ASP A 74 27.85 -1.76 -2.40
CA ASP A 74 26.82 -2.62 -1.81
C ASP A 74 25.33 -2.19 -1.97
N ASP A 75 25.03 -1.30 -2.92
CA ASP A 75 23.69 -0.72 -3.11
C ASP A 75 23.03 -1.29 -4.36
N ASN A 76 21.93 -2.03 -4.17
CA ASN A 76 21.04 -2.48 -5.23
C ASN A 76 19.66 -1.84 -5.11
N TYR A 77 19.04 -1.57 -6.26
CA TYR A 77 17.71 -1.00 -6.37
C TYR A 77 16.80 -1.93 -7.16
N ALA A 78 15.55 -2.08 -6.74
CA ALA A 78 14.58 -2.91 -7.42
C ALA A 78 13.30 -2.14 -7.80
N ASP A 79 12.88 -2.31 -9.05
CA ASP A 79 11.50 -2.09 -9.49
C ASP A 79 10.78 -3.44 -9.56
N VAL A 80 9.70 -3.62 -8.80
CA VAL A 80 8.90 -4.84 -8.79
C VAL A 80 7.58 -4.61 -9.52
N ARG A 81 7.30 -5.40 -10.55
CA ARG A 81 6.14 -5.27 -11.43
C ARG A 81 5.21 -6.48 -11.30
N LEU A 82 3.93 -6.26 -11.08
CA LEU A 82 2.95 -7.32 -10.79
C LEU A 82 1.74 -7.25 -11.71
N ILE A 83 1.26 -8.42 -12.14
CA ILE A 83 0.01 -8.58 -12.87
C ILE A 83 -0.49 -10.01 -12.70
N TYR A 84 -1.80 -10.22 -12.77
CA TYR A 84 -2.37 -11.56 -12.70
C TYR A 84 -3.39 -11.79 -13.79
N ASN A 85 -3.60 -13.06 -14.14
CA ASN A 85 -4.62 -13.51 -15.08
C ASN A 85 -5.39 -14.70 -14.50
N ASP A 86 -6.09 -15.48 -15.33
CA ASP A 86 -6.87 -16.63 -14.86
C ASP A 86 -6.01 -17.84 -14.43
N GLU A 87 -4.73 -17.84 -14.76
CA GLU A 87 -3.85 -19.01 -14.59
C GLU A 87 -2.74 -18.78 -13.56
N LYS A 88 -2.15 -17.58 -13.55
CA LYS A 88 -0.91 -17.30 -12.84
C LYS A 88 -0.85 -15.88 -12.28
N LEU A 89 -0.18 -15.77 -11.14
CA LEU A 89 0.39 -14.52 -10.66
C LEU A 89 1.78 -14.32 -11.28
N HIS A 90 2.03 -13.14 -11.85
CA HIS A 90 3.30 -12.76 -12.45
C HIS A 90 3.96 -11.65 -11.63
N ILE A 91 5.18 -11.89 -11.17
CA ILE A 91 5.97 -10.93 -10.40
C ILE A 91 7.34 -10.80 -11.06
N THR A 92 7.63 -9.65 -11.64
CA THR A 92 8.95 -9.36 -12.24
C THR A 92 9.71 -8.40 -11.35
N VAL A 93 10.91 -8.77 -10.93
CA VAL A 93 11.84 -7.89 -10.22
C VAL A 93 12.91 -7.44 -11.21
N HIS A 94 12.98 -6.14 -11.50
CA HIS A 94 14.08 -5.52 -12.22
C HIS A 94 15.05 -4.91 -11.22
N VAL A 95 16.29 -5.36 -11.26
CA VAL A 95 17.35 -4.96 -10.34
C VAL A 95 18.37 -4.12 -11.09
N ILE A 96 18.62 -2.91 -10.59
CA ILE A 96 19.80 -2.12 -10.94
C ILE A 96 20.91 -2.58 -10.01
N ASP A 97 21.90 -3.22 -10.60
CA ASP A 97 22.99 -3.91 -9.91
C ASP A 97 24.27 -3.72 -10.73
N ARG A 98 25.33 -3.34 -10.04
CA ARG A 98 26.58 -2.93 -10.68
C ARG A 98 27.44 -4.13 -11.05
N LEU A 99 27.45 -5.20 -10.26
CA LEU A 99 28.34 -6.33 -10.47
C LEU A 99 27.55 -7.61 -10.35
N LEU A 100 27.49 -8.38 -11.44
CA LEU A 100 26.65 -9.57 -11.45
C LEU A 100 27.42 -10.82 -11.07
N TYR A 101 27.06 -11.49 -9.98
CA TYR A 101 27.60 -12.78 -9.60
C TYR A 101 26.53 -13.83 -9.32
N TYR A 102 26.83 -15.04 -9.76
CA TYR A 102 25.97 -16.18 -9.49
C TYR A 102 26.79 -17.44 -9.28
N LYS A 103 26.27 -18.33 -8.43
CA LYS A 103 26.82 -19.66 -8.24
C LYS A 103 26.41 -20.57 -9.37
N GLN A 104 27.37 -21.21 -10.04
CA GLN A 104 27.07 -22.31 -10.96
C GLN A 104 26.69 -23.58 -10.21
N ASN A 105 25.61 -24.24 -10.64
CA ASN A 105 25.05 -25.45 -10.02
C ASN A 105 24.85 -25.32 -8.50
N PRO A 106 24.11 -24.31 -8.02
CA PRO A 106 23.91 -24.10 -6.59
C PRO A 106 23.05 -25.23 -6.00
N SER A 107 23.28 -25.57 -4.74
CA SER A 107 22.22 -26.18 -3.94
C SER A 107 21.15 -25.14 -3.60
N PRO A 108 19.90 -25.54 -3.32
CA PRO A 108 18.82 -24.60 -2.97
C PRO A 108 19.15 -23.64 -1.83
N ALA A 109 19.96 -24.06 -0.85
CA ALA A 109 20.34 -23.23 0.28
C ALA A 109 21.48 -22.25 -0.04
N GLU A 110 22.27 -22.50 -1.08
CA GLU A 110 23.37 -21.61 -1.49
C GLU A 110 22.88 -20.46 -2.38
N MET A 111 21.70 -20.57 -3.00
CA MET A 111 21.21 -19.56 -3.96
C MET A 111 21.14 -18.15 -3.37
N THR A 112 20.78 -18.03 -2.09
CA THR A 112 20.61 -16.74 -1.40
C THR A 112 21.93 -16.09 -0.95
N ASP A 113 23.07 -16.75 -1.17
CA ASP A 113 24.40 -16.18 -0.93
C ASP A 113 24.93 -15.41 -2.17
N TRP A 114 24.13 -15.30 -3.23
CA TRP A 114 24.46 -14.72 -4.54
C TRP A 114 23.30 -13.85 -5.03
N ASP A 115 23.42 -13.28 -6.23
CA ASP A 115 22.38 -12.45 -6.83
C ASP A 115 21.10 -13.27 -7.05
N ALA A 116 20.14 -13.04 -6.17
CA ALA A 116 18.92 -13.82 -6.09
C ALA A 116 17.78 -12.99 -5.51
N VAL A 117 16.56 -13.42 -5.80
CA VAL A 117 15.36 -12.91 -5.14
C VAL A 117 14.72 -14.05 -4.37
N THR A 118 14.37 -13.77 -3.11
CA THR A 118 13.40 -14.56 -2.37
C THR A 118 12.07 -13.83 -2.32
N LEU A 119 11.02 -14.46 -2.84
CA LEU A 119 9.64 -14.00 -2.83
C LEU A 119 8.84 -14.78 -1.78
N TYR A 120 8.09 -14.06 -0.94
CA TYR A 120 7.19 -14.63 0.05
C TYR A 120 5.74 -14.26 -0.28
N LEU A 121 4.85 -15.24 -0.19
CA LEU A 121 3.40 -15.07 -0.35
C LEU A 121 2.68 -15.73 0.82
N ASP A 122 1.66 -15.06 1.36
CA ASP A 122 0.72 -15.68 2.30
C ASP A 122 -0.70 -15.54 1.78
N THR A 123 -1.35 -16.66 1.50
CA THR A 123 -2.69 -16.63 0.89
C THR A 123 -3.80 -16.21 1.86
N ASP A 124 -3.52 -16.16 3.16
CA ASP A 124 -4.46 -15.74 4.20
C ASP A 124 -4.30 -14.26 4.60
N GLY A 125 -3.38 -13.55 3.93
CA GLY A 125 -3.11 -12.12 4.16
C GLY A 125 -1.82 -11.88 4.95
N ASN A 126 -1.54 -10.62 5.28
CA ASN A 126 -0.39 -10.26 6.13
C ASN A 126 -0.71 -10.48 7.62
N VAL A 127 -0.94 -11.74 7.99
CA VAL A 127 -1.32 -12.16 9.35
C VAL A 127 -0.41 -13.27 9.86
N GLY A 128 -0.42 -13.54 11.17
CA GLY A 128 0.35 -14.65 11.73
C GLY A 128 1.81 -14.30 12.09
N ASN A 129 2.33 -14.99 13.11
CA ASN A 129 3.68 -14.76 13.66
C ASN A 129 4.67 -15.88 13.29
N ALA A 130 4.26 -16.80 12.43
CA ALA A 130 5.06 -17.90 11.90
C ALA A 130 4.49 -18.27 10.52
N PRO A 131 5.31 -18.71 9.56
CA PRO A 131 4.82 -19.19 8.27
C PRO A 131 4.10 -20.53 8.46
N ASP A 132 2.92 -20.69 7.85
CA ASP A 132 2.12 -21.91 7.93
C ASP A 132 1.77 -22.46 6.53
N SER A 133 0.80 -23.38 6.45
CA SER A 133 0.37 -23.98 5.19
C SER A 133 -0.14 -22.99 4.13
N SER A 134 -0.55 -21.77 4.48
CA SER A 134 -0.91 -20.69 3.54
C SER A 134 0.32 -19.89 3.07
N SER A 135 1.46 -20.04 3.74
CA SER A 135 2.68 -19.29 3.46
C SER A 135 3.62 -20.05 2.52
N TYR A 136 4.10 -19.36 1.49
CA TYR A 136 5.00 -19.88 0.45
C TYR A 136 6.23 -19.01 0.33
N GLN A 137 7.37 -19.65 0.07
CA GLN A 137 8.63 -19.00 -0.25
C GLN A 137 9.16 -19.55 -1.57
N PHE A 138 9.49 -18.65 -2.49
CA PHE A 138 10.09 -18.95 -3.78
C PHE A 138 11.45 -18.26 -3.88
N VAL A 139 12.49 -19.01 -4.22
CA VAL A 139 13.85 -18.48 -4.40
C VAL A 139 14.21 -18.60 -5.87
N ALA A 140 14.81 -17.55 -6.44
CA ALA A 140 15.35 -17.56 -7.78
C ALA A 140 16.69 -16.83 -7.84
N GLN A 141 17.76 -17.56 -8.13
CA GLN A 141 19.06 -16.97 -8.43
C GLN A 141 19.11 -16.59 -9.92
N VAL A 142 19.72 -15.47 -10.27
CA VAL A 142 20.05 -15.17 -11.67
C VAL A 142 21.07 -16.18 -12.20
N ASN A 143 21.09 -16.41 -13.51
CA ASN A 143 22.15 -17.19 -14.15
C ASN A 143 22.55 -16.62 -15.53
N TRP A 144 23.60 -17.20 -16.11
CA TRP A 144 24.12 -16.77 -17.40
C TRP A 144 23.48 -17.51 -18.59
N ASN A 145 22.15 -17.38 -18.73
CA ASN A 145 21.35 -18.05 -19.77
C ASN A 145 21.42 -19.60 -19.70
N GLU A 146 21.55 -20.14 -18.49
CA GLU A 146 21.53 -21.57 -18.22
C GLU A 146 20.09 -22.08 -18.01
N ALA A 147 19.90 -23.41 -18.09
CA ALA A 147 18.61 -24.01 -17.79
C ALA A 147 18.18 -23.72 -16.34
N ARG A 148 16.94 -23.26 -16.16
CA ARG A 148 16.44 -22.71 -14.89
C ARG A 148 16.19 -23.73 -13.77
N ASP A 149 16.05 -25.02 -14.09
CA ASP A 149 15.65 -26.06 -13.11
C ASP A 149 16.55 -26.12 -11.87
N GLY A 150 17.83 -25.77 -11.98
CA GLY A 150 18.79 -25.73 -10.87
C GLY A 150 18.92 -24.38 -10.16
N TYR A 151 18.17 -23.36 -10.58
CA TYR A 151 18.29 -21.96 -10.15
C TYR A 151 17.01 -21.40 -9.52
N GLN A 152 16.11 -22.30 -9.15
CA GLN A 152 14.87 -21.97 -8.46
C GLN A 152 14.54 -23.02 -7.40
N ALA A 153 13.93 -22.58 -6.29
CA ALA A 153 13.48 -23.46 -5.22
C ALA A 153 12.18 -22.96 -4.59
N ALA A 154 11.39 -23.88 -4.01
CA ALA A 154 10.15 -23.56 -3.32
C ALA A 154 10.10 -24.20 -1.93
N TYR A 155 9.49 -23.48 -1.01
CA TYR A 155 9.25 -23.89 0.37
C TYR A 155 7.83 -23.50 0.78
N GLN A 156 7.28 -24.24 1.74
CA GLN A 156 5.98 -23.98 2.34
C GLN A 156 6.14 -23.91 3.86
N GLY A 157 5.37 -23.05 4.52
CA GLY A 157 5.36 -22.94 5.97
C GLY A 157 4.81 -24.19 6.64
N ASP A 158 5.33 -24.50 7.84
CA ASP A 158 4.91 -25.64 8.65
C ASP A 158 4.34 -25.25 10.04
N GLY A 159 4.14 -23.95 10.26
CA GLY A 159 3.72 -23.36 11.53
C GLY A 159 4.88 -22.95 12.44
N SER A 160 6.12 -23.25 12.07
CA SER A 160 7.33 -22.90 12.82
C SER A 160 8.46 -22.35 11.94
N GLY A 161 8.51 -22.76 10.67
CA GLY A 161 9.53 -22.38 9.71
C GLY A 161 9.18 -22.87 8.31
N TRP A 162 10.21 -23.05 7.49
CA TRP A 162 10.08 -23.36 6.07
C TRP A 162 10.51 -24.79 5.78
N THR A 163 9.65 -25.54 5.10
CA THR A 163 9.95 -26.88 4.60
C THR A 163 10.00 -26.87 3.08
N ALA A 164 11.05 -27.47 2.49
CA ALA A 164 11.20 -27.56 1.04
C ALA A 164 10.06 -28.38 0.42
N VAL A 165 9.50 -27.90 -0.67
CA VAL A 165 8.41 -28.55 -1.41
C VAL A 165 8.69 -28.59 -2.91
N SER A 166 8.08 -29.54 -3.59
CA SER A 166 8.11 -29.63 -5.06
C SER A 166 6.75 -29.20 -5.60
N ILE A 167 6.59 -27.89 -5.77
CA ILE A 167 5.42 -27.29 -6.42
C ILE A 167 5.84 -26.70 -7.78
N PRO A 168 5.05 -26.86 -8.85
CA PRO A 168 5.41 -26.32 -10.15
C PRO A 168 5.39 -24.78 -10.16
N PHE A 169 6.46 -24.15 -10.59
CA PHE A 169 6.47 -22.73 -10.96
C PHE A 169 7.61 -22.49 -11.95
N GLU A 170 7.57 -21.36 -12.64
CA GLU A 170 8.60 -20.99 -13.61
C GLU A 170 9.24 -19.67 -13.19
N THR A 171 10.56 -19.60 -13.36
CA THR A 171 11.30 -18.35 -13.32
C THR A 171 11.93 -18.08 -14.68
N VAL A 172 11.84 -16.83 -15.13
CA VAL A 172 12.51 -16.36 -16.35
C VAL A 172 13.40 -15.19 -15.97
N ASP A 173 14.69 -15.27 -16.28
CA ASP A 173 15.65 -14.22 -15.97
C ASP A 173 16.21 -13.55 -17.24
N GLY A 174 16.86 -12.42 -17.01
CA GLY A 174 17.58 -11.65 -18.02
C GLY A 174 18.57 -10.72 -17.36
N TRP A 175 19.54 -10.23 -18.12
CA TRP A 175 20.59 -9.35 -17.61
C TRP A 175 21.09 -8.42 -18.69
N GLN A 176 21.75 -7.34 -18.27
CA GLN A 176 22.35 -6.37 -19.17
C GLN A 176 23.69 -5.92 -18.61
N GLY A 177 24.76 -6.08 -19.39
CA GLY A 177 26.09 -5.67 -18.97
C GLY A 177 27.23 -6.28 -19.78
N GLN A 178 28.40 -6.38 -19.15
CA GLN A 178 29.63 -6.97 -19.68
C GLN A 178 29.79 -8.46 -19.31
N GLY A 179 29.07 -8.96 -18.31
CA GLY A 179 28.94 -10.39 -18.02
C GLY A 179 29.09 -10.73 -16.54
N PHE A 180 28.86 -11.99 -16.18
CA PHE A 180 28.87 -12.44 -14.79
C PHE A 180 30.26 -12.79 -14.23
N ASN A 181 30.33 -12.85 -12.89
CA ASN A 181 31.46 -13.37 -12.11
C ASN A 181 32.79 -12.68 -12.42
N ASN A 182 32.75 -11.37 -12.59
CA ASN A 182 33.90 -10.52 -12.86
C ASN A 182 33.70 -9.11 -12.29
N THR A 183 34.67 -8.22 -12.49
CA THR A 183 34.67 -6.87 -11.90
C THR A 183 34.29 -5.76 -12.88
N ALA A 184 33.79 -6.10 -14.07
CA ALA A 184 33.30 -5.11 -15.02
C ALA A 184 31.92 -4.63 -14.59
N GLU A 185 31.68 -3.32 -14.69
CA GLU A 185 30.38 -2.75 -14.31
C GLU A 185 29.31 -3.15 -15.35
N ASP A 186 28.23 -3.72 -14.84
CA ASP A 186 27.03 -4.09 -15.57
C ASP A 186 25.94 -3.00 -15.38
N ALA A 187 24.73 -3.27 -15.86
CA ALA A 187 23.56 -2.40 -15.66
C ALA A 187 22.49 -3.04 -14.77
N GLY A 188 22.57 -4.36 -14.56
CA GLY A 188 21.69 -5.10 -13.67
C GLY A 188 21.10 -6.36 -14.29
N TRP A 189 20.11 -6.91 -13.60
CA TRP A 189 19.42 -8.14 -13.99
C TRP A 189 17.94 -8.11 -13.64
N ASN A 190 17.18 -9.08 -14.13
CA ASN A 190 15.78 -9.25 -13.77
C ASN A 190 15.41 -10.72 -13.63
N VAL A 191 14.36 -10.97 -12.85
CA VAL A 191 13.73 -12.27 -12.76
C VAL A 191 12.21 -12.13 -12.69
N THR A 192 11.49 -12.97 -13.41
CA THR A 192 10.04 -13.06 -13.40
C THR A 192 9.61 -14.39 -12.81
N PHE A 193 8.92 -14.36 -11.69
CA PHE A 193 8.19 -15.49 -11.13
C PHE A 193 6.83 -15.61 -11.83
N ARG A 194 6.53 -16.82 -12.32
CA ARG A 194 5.24 -17.21 -12.88
C ARG A 194 4.68 -18.32 -12.00
N ILE A 195 3.72 -17.97 -11.15
CA ILE A 195 3.20 -18.86 -10.10
C ILE A 195 1.78 -19.28 -10.48
N PRO A 196 1.57 -20.54 -10.90
CA PRO A 196 0.23 -21.06 -11.15
C PRO A 196 -0.60 -21.14 -9.88
N TYR A 197 -1.88 -20.78 -9.95
CA TYR A 197 -2.80 -20.94 -8.82
C TYR A 197 -2.94 -22.39 -8.36
N THR A 198 -2.85 -23.33 -9.29
CA THR A 198 -2.86 -24.77 -9.00
C THR A 198 -1.70 -25.21 -8.11
N SER A 199 -0.57 -24.52 -8.19
CA SER A 199 0.60 -24.76 -7.32
C SER A 199 0.39 -24.28 -5.89
N LEU A 200 -0.57 -23.39 -5.68
CA LEU A 200 -1.02 -22.89 -4.38
C LEU A 200 -2.30 -23.60 -3.89
N GLY A 201 -2.71 -24.69 -4.56
CA GLY A 201 -3.92 -25.45 -4.22
C GLY A 201 -5.23 -24.78 -4.65
N MET A 202 -5.18 -23.80 -5.55
CA MET A 202 -6.33 -23.03 -6.02
C MET A 202 -6.72 -23.40 -7.46
N SER A 203 -8.00 -23.25 -7.80
CA SER A 203 -8.52 -23.57 -9.14
C SER A 203 -8.43 -22.42 -10.15
N GLY A 204 -8.02 -21.23 -9.70
CA GLY A 204 -7.98 -19.99 -10.47
C GLY A 204 -7.61 -18.81 -9.57
N PRO A 205 -7.67 -17.56 -10.09
CA PRO A 205 -7.33 -16.38 -9.32
C PRO A 205 -8.30 -16.21 -8.15
N PRO A 206 -7.85 -15.62 -7.03
CA PRO A 206 -8.76 -15.23 -5.98
C PRO A 206 -9.71 -14.13 -6.48
N PRO A 207 -10.90 -13.98 -5.84
CA PRO A 207 -11.83 -12.90 -6.17
C PRO A 207 -11.18 -11.51 -6.06
N GLN A 208 -11.64 -10.55 -6.86
CA GLN A 208 -11.24 -9.15 -6.69
C GLN A 208 -11.57 -8.67 -5.26
N GLY A 209 -10.66 -7.89 -4.67
CA GLY A 209 -10.73 -7.47 -3.27
C GLY A 209 -9.99 -8.39 -2.30
N THR A 210 -9.52 -9.56 -2.75
CA THR A 210 -8.74 -10.47 -1.88
C THR A 210 -7.38 -9.86 -1.56
N GLU A 211 -6.90 -10.08 -0.34
CA GLU A 211 -5.60 -9.61 0.14
C GLU A 211 -4.72 -10.80 0.53
N TRP A 212 -3.48 -10.80 0.02
CA TRP A 212 -2.42 -11.74 0.39
C TRP A 212 -1.27 -11.00 1.06
N GLY A 213 -0.51 -11.71 1.90
CA GLY A 213 0.79 -11.25 2.35
C GLY A 213 1.80 -11.31 1.20
N LEU A 214 2.63 -10.28 1.05
CA LEU A 214 3.71 -10.21 0.07
C LEU A 214 4.96 -9.63 0.73
N ALA A 215 6.09 -10.31 0.57
CA ALA A 215 7.39 -9.75 0.88
C ALA A 215 8.46 -10.20 -0.10
N LEU A 216 9.51 -9.42 -0.26
CA LEU A 216 10.67 -9.76 -1.07
C LEU A 216 11.95 -9.49 -0.31
N ILE A 217 12.94 -10.35 -0.55
CA ILE A 217 14.33 -10.13 -0.22
C ILE A 217 15.12 -10.15 -1.52
N LEU A 218 15.95 -9.13 -1.72
CA LEU A 218 16.95 -9.05 -2.77
C LEU A 218 18.32 -9.35 -2.16
N HIS A 219 18.92 -10.42 -2.63
CA HIS A 219 20.24 -10.92 -2.26
C HIS A 219 21.29 -10.43 -3.26
N ASP A 220 22.52 -10.29 -2.80
CA ASP A 220 23.58 -9.59 -3.54
C ASP A 220 24.97 -10.12 -3.19
N ASN A 221 25.84 -10.29 -4.20
CA ASN A 221 27.22 -10.67 -4.02
C ASN A 221 28.14 -10.07 -5.11
N ASP A 222 29.17 -9.32 -4.70
CA ASP A 222 30.16 -8.73 -5.63
C ASP A 222 31.43 -9.58 -5.82
N GLY A 223 31.35 -10.91 -5.69
CA GLY A 223 32.51 -11.82 -5.77
C GLY A 223 33.30 -11.95 -4.47
N GLY A 224 32.65 -11.65 -3.35
CA GLY A 224 33.25 -11.57 -2.02
C GLY A 224 32.36 -12.16 -0.92
N ALA A 225 32.27 -11.46 0.20
CA ALA A 225 31.30 -11.79 1.24
C ALA A 225 29.90 -11.33 0.80
N VAL A 226 28.87 -12.04 1.26
CA VAL A 226 27.46 -11.68 1.00
C VAL A 226 27.20 -10.25 1.49
N ILE A 227 26.56 -9.46 0.63
CA ILE A 227 26.19 -8.07 0.89
C ILE A 227 24.85 -8.05 1.64
N PRO A 228 24.61 -7.10 2.58
CA PRO A 228 23.34 -7.05 3.29
C PRO A 228 22.13 -6.93 2.37
N ASP A 229 21.20 -7.86 2.57
CA ASP A 229 19.92 -7.95 1.88
C ASP A 229 19.17 -6.62 1.85
N LYS A 230 18.46 -6.36 0.74
CA LYS A 230 17.45 -5.31 0.64
C LYS A 230 16.07 -5.95 0.71
N THR A 231 15.16 -5.38 1.49
CA THR A 231 13.86 -6.01 1.74
C THR A 231 12.69 -5.09 1.43
N TRP A 232 11.56 -5.69 1.05
CA TRP A 232 10.26 -5.04 0.98
C TRP A 232 9.18 -5.90 1.65
N PRO A 233 8.36 -5.35 2.56
CA PRO A 233 8.55 -4.07 3.23
C PRO A 233 9.89 -3.96 3.99
N GLU A 234 10.28 -2.75 4.36
CA GLU A 234 11.57 -2.47 5.01
C GLU A 234 11.70 -3.15 6.39
N SER A 235 10.56 -3.42 7.03
CA SER A 235 10.46 -4.08 8.34
C SER A 235 10.10 -5.57 8.26
N MET A 236 10.07 -6.15 7.07
CA MET A 236 9.66 -7.54 6.89
C MET A 236 10.56 -8.51 7.65
N SER A 237 9.96 -9.59 8.16
CA SER A 237 10.64 -10.76 8.71
C SER A 237 10.18 -12.02 7.98
N ALA A 238 11.13 -12.83 7.49
CA ALA A 238 10.84 -14.04 6.70
C ALA A 238 10.06 -15.10 7.50
N THR A 239 10.04 -14.98 8.82
CA THR A 239 9.35 -15.91 9.73
C THR A 239 8.10 -15.32 10.36
N SER A 240 7.63 -14.15 9.92
CA SER A 240 6.44 -13.52 10.50
C SER A 240 5.59 -12.86 9.41
N PRO A 241 4.62 -13.57 8.82
CA PRO A 241 3.82 -13.02 7.72
C PRO A 241 3.00 -11.76 8.10
N ALA A 242 2.71 -11.54 9.39
CA ALA A 242 2.16 -10.27 9.89
C ALA A 242 3.04 -9.03 9.65
N SER A 243 4.32 -9.21 9.32
CA SER A 243 5.24 -8.12 8.98
C SER A 243 5.31 -7.82 7.48
N TRP A 244 4.65 -8.63 6.65
CA TRP A 244 4.69 -8.51 5.20
C TRP A 244 3.76 -7.40 4.70
N GLY A 245 3.97 -6.97 3.47
CA GLY A 245 3.09 -6.05 2.77
C GLY A 245 1.83 -6.76 2.30
N ILE A 246 0.91 -6.00 1.73
CA ILE A 246 -0.35 -6.50 1.20
C ILE A 246 -0.26 -6.52 -0.33
N LEU A 247 -0.51 -7.68 -0.93
CA LEU A 247 -0.89 -7.80 -2.33
C LEU A 247 -2.42 -7.84 -2.39
N HIS A 248 -3.03 -6.81 -2.99
CA HIS A 248 -4.47 -6.71 -3.17
C HIS A 248 -4.85 -7.01 -4.62
N PHE A 249 -5.79 -7.93 -4.84
CA PHE A 249 -6.24 -8.30 -6.19
C PHE A 249 -7.29 -7.32 -6.71
N GLY A 250 -6.92 -6.51 -7.70
CA GLY A 250 -7.76 -5.47 -8.27
C GLY A 250 -7.25 -4.07 -7.94
N LEU A 251 -7.90 -3.06 -8.53
CA LEU A 251 -7.61 -1.65 -8.27
C LEU A 251 -8.46 -1.14 -7.11
N PRO A 252 -7.98 -0.13 -6.36
CA PRO A 252 -8.78 0.48 -5.31
C PRO A 252 -9.95 1.24 -5.95
N ALA A 253 -11.09 1.24 -5.28
CA ALA A 253 -12.26 1.99 -5.68
C ALA A 253 -12.72 2.87 -4.51
N TYR A 254 -12.91 4.16 -4.77
CA TYR A 254 -13.46 5.08 -3.79
C TYR A 254 -14.98 5.12 -3.90
N THR A 255 -15.67 4.81 -2.80
CA THR A 255 -17.10 5.09 -2.66
C THR A 255 -17.26 6.29 -1.74
N PRO A 256 -17.66 7.47 -2.26
CA PRO A 256 -17.78 8.67 -1.43
C PRO A 256 -18.88 8.48 -0.38
N PRO A 257 -18.72 9.06 0.83
CA PRO A 257 -19.78 9.12 1.83
C PRO A 257 -21.04 9.79 1.26
N VAL A 258 -22.20 9.42 1.80
CA VAL A 258 -23.46 10.12 1.48
C VAL A 258 -23.35 11.56 1.96
N ALA A 259 -23.33 12.48 1.01
CA ALA A 259 -23.16 13.90 1.27
C ALA A 259 -23.86 14.74 0.21
N THR A 260 -24.30 15.94 0.58
CA THR A 260 -24.78 16.93 -0.38
C THR A 260 -23.58 17.61 -1.03
N PRO A 261 -23.42 17.56 -2.37
CA PRO A 261 -22.27 18.18 -3.02
C PRO A 261 -22.22 19.69 -2.84
N GLY A 262 -21.08 20.16 -2.33
CA GLY A 262 -20.73 21.57 -2.21
C GLY A 262 -19.79 22.04 -3.31
N ASP A 263 -19.12 23.14 -3.02
CA ASP A 263 -18.20 23.82 -3.94
C ASP A 263 -16.89 23.04 -4.15
N LEU A 264 -16.22 23.42 -5.24
CA LEU A 264 -14.95 22.88 -5.69
C LEU A 264 -13.80 23.75 -5.15
N VAL A 265 -12.87 23.16 -4.41
CA VAL A 265 -11.66 23.83 -3.92
C VAL A 265 -10.49 23.47 -4.83
N THR A 266 -9.65 24.44 -5.17
CA THR A 266 -8.42 24.23 -5.94
C THR A 266 -7.20 24.58 -5.08
N ILE A 267 -6.26 23.65 -5.00
CA ILE A 267 -4.98 23.78 -4.29
C ILE A 267 -3.87 23.78 -5.35
N LYS A 268 -3.16 24.91 -5.47
CA LYS A 268 -2.12 25.13 -6.47
C LYS A 268 -1.02 26.01 -5.88
N HIS A 269 0.25 25.69 -6.15
CA HIS A 269 1.39 26.47 -5.66
C HIS A 269 1.26 27.98 -6.00
N GLY A 270 1.37 28.83 -4.98
CA GLY A 270 1.34 30.28 -5.08
C GLY A 270 -0.06 30.91 -5.22
N VAL A 271 -1.12 30.11 -5.32
CA VAL A 271 -2.50 30.58 -5.42
C VAL A 271 -3.17 30.52 -4.05
N ASN A 272 -3.86 31.58 -3.63
CA ASN A 272 -4.56 31.66 -2.33
C ASN A 272 -3.68 31.29 -1.11
N GLY A 273 -2.39 31.63 -1.17
CA GLY A 273 -1.43 31.36 -0.09
C GLY A 273 -1.03 29.89 0.06
N GLN A 274 -1.38 29.01 -0.90
CA GLN A 274 -1.01 27.61 -0.87
C GLN A 274 0.46 27.41 -1.26
N THR A 275 1.17 26.59 -0.50
CA THR A 275 2.52 26.11 -0.81
C THR A 275 2.45 24.63 -1.13
N VAL A 276 2.50 24.30 -2.41
CA VAL A 276 2.66 22.92 -2.88
C VAL A 276 4.15 22.70 -3.11
N ILE A 277 4.69 21.60 -2.59
CA ILE A 277 6.09 21.21 -2.77
C ILE A 277 6.11 20.07 -3.75
N ASP A 278 6.92 20.15 -4.79
CA ASP A 278 7.10 19.07 -5.75
C ASP A 278 8.57 18.86 -6.11
N GLY A 279 8.90 17.75 -6.74
CA GLY A 279 10.27 17.44 -7.12
C GLY A 279 10.34 16.13 -7.89
N HIS A 280 11.36 15.97 -8.71
CA HIS A 280 11.59 14.74 -9.46
C HIS A 280 12.97 14.17 -9.15
N VAL A 281 13.13 12.87 -9.41
CA VAL A 281 14.37 12.13 -9.13
C VAL A 281 14.71 11.21 -10.29
N GLY A 282 16.01 10.89 -10.42
CA GLY A 282 16.52 9.97 -11.43
C GLY A 282 17.11 10.71 -12.63
N GLY A 283 16.65 10.35 -13.83
CA GLY A 283 17.22 10.83 -15.10
C GLY A 283 16.80 12.23 -15.57
N ASP A 284 15.80 12.83 -14.95
CA ASP A 284 15.17 14.08 -15.42
C ASP A 284 14.75 13.99 -16.92
N THR A 285 14.63 15.10 -17.62
CA THR A 285 14.28 15.30 -19.03
C THR A 285 15.42 14.94 -20.01
N THR A 286 16.63 14.70 -19.49
CA THR A 286 17.84 14.49 -20.28
C THR A 286 18.42 13.08 -20.18
N CYS A 287 17.72 12.15 -19.51
CA CYS A 287 18.24 10.81 -19.23
C CYS A 287 19.61 10.82 -18.53
N ALA A 288 19.81 11.79 -17.64
CA ALA A 288 21.08 12.06 -16.98
C ALA A 288 22.27 12.23 -17.94
N GLY A 289 22.04 12.73 -19.16
CA GLY A 289 23.05 12.81 -20.23
C GLY A 289 24.30 13.64 -19.89
N GLU A 290 24.25 14.47 -18.85
CA GLU A 290 25.36 15.30 -18.38
C GLU A 290 26.08 14.75 -17.13
N ILE A 291 25.78 13.52 -16.70
CA ILE A 291 26.20 12.98 -15.39
C ILE A 291 27.14 11.75 -15.53
N PRO A 292 28.43 11.93 -15.83
CA PRO A 292 29.44 10.86 -15.67
C PRO A 292 30.26 11.03 -14.37
N PRO A 293 30.63 9.94 -13.66
CA PRO A 293 30.17 8.54 -13.79
C PRO A 293 28.87 8.26 -13.00
N PHE A 294 27.96 7.44 -13.55
CA PHE A 294 26.60 7.24 -13.02
C PHE A 294 26.53 6.64 -11.61
N TRP A 295 27.20 5.52 -11.34
CA TRP A 295 27.10 4.78 -10.08
C TRP A 295 27.31 5.63 -8.81
N PRO A 296 28.32 6.52 -8.71
CA PRO A 296 28.49 7.38 -7.54
C PRO A 296 27.62 8.65 -7.52
N THR A 297 27.03 9.05 -8.65
CA THR A 297 26.40 10.39 -8.78
C THR A 297 24.89 10.34 -9.00
N TRP A 298 24.41 9.49 -9.90
CA TRP A 298 23.03 9.52 -10.40
C TRP A 298 21.99 9.39 -9.28
N GLY A 299 22.19 8.43 -8.37
CA GLY A 299 21.25 8.17 -7.27
C GLY A 299 21.13 9.32 -6.26
N ASN A 300 22.08 10.26 -6.29
CA ASN A 300 22.19 11.37 -5.34
C ASN A 300 21.95 12.74 -5.99
N ASN A 301 21.53 12.79 -7.26
CA ASN A 301 21.17 14.05 -7.90
C ASN A 301 19.86 14.62 -7.35
N ASN A 302 19.82 15.94 -7.29
CA ASN A 302 18.69 16.73 -6.87
C ASN A 302 18.37 17.78 -7.93
N TYR A 303 17.08 17.99 -8.18
CA TYR A 303 16.54 18.84 -9.24
C TYR A 303 15.58 19.90 -8.68
N ALA A 304 15.86 20.40 -7.46
CA ALA A 304 15.02 21.40 -6.81
C ALA A 304 14.91 22.68 -7.66
N GLY A 305 13.68 23.20 -7.80
CA GLY A 305 13.40 24.40 -8.58
C GLY A 305 13.30 24.21 -10.09
N ASP A 306 13.42 22.98 -10.61
CA ASP A 306 13.32 22.74 -12.04
C ASP A 306 11.87 22.89 -12.52
N PRO A 307 11.59 23.71 -13.57
CA PRO A 307 10.23 23.98 -14.06
C PRO A 307 9.64 22.85 -14.92
N GLU A 308 10.42 21.80 -15.14
CA GLU A 308 10.15 20.67 -16.03
C GLU A 308 10.50 19.38 -15.29
N LEU A 309 9.77 18.31 -15.60
CA LEU A 309 9.98 17.00 -15.00
C LEU A 309 9.62 15.90 -15.99
N ASN A 310 10.11 14.69 -15.71
CA ASN A 310 9.87 13.49 -16.50
C ASN A 310 9.31 12.36 -15.63
N VAL A 311 8.37 11.59 -16.20
CA VAL A 311 7.95 10.29 -15.66
C VAL A 311 8.29 9.24 -16.70
N GLN A 312 9.18 8.30 -16.35
CA GLN A 312 9.70 7.33 -17.31
C GLN A 312 10.23 6.05 -16.66
N ASN A 313 9.88 4.90 -17.24
CA ASN A 313 10.49 3.60 -16.96
C ASN A 313 10.65 2.82 -18.29
N GLN A 314 11.56 1.85 -18.35
CA GLN A 314 11.80 1.03 -19.54
C GLN A 314 12.11 -0.42 -19.15
N TRP A 315 12.14 -1.33 -20.15
CA TRP A 315 12.51 -2.73 -19.92
C TRP A 315 14.03 -2.96 -19.96
N ASN A 316 14.73 -2.25 -20.84
CA ASN A 316 16.17 -2.41 -20.97
C ASN A 316 16.87 -1.78 -19.75
N LEU A 317 17.49 -2.63 -18.92
CA LEU A 317 18.21 -2.19 -17.74
C LEU A 317 19.37 -1.25 -18.08
N GLY A 318 19.97 -1.35 -19.26
CA GLY A 318 21.02 -0.42 -19.69
C GLY A 318 20.56 1.03 -19.84
N ASP A 319 19.25 1.26 -19.93
CA ASP A 319 18.64 2.58 -20.02
C ASP A 319 18.16 3.10 -18.64
N TRP A 320 18.54 2.45 -17.51
CA TRP A 320 18.19 2.89 -16.16
C TRP A 320 18.52 4.37 -15.85
N PRO A 321 19.55 5.00 -16.44
CA PRO A 321 19.78 6.44 -16.23
C PRO A 321 18.64 7.34 -16.76
N CYS A 322 17.75 6.82 -17.62
CA CYS A 322 16.53 7.50 -18.07
C CYS A 322 15.35 7.37 -17.10
N PHE A 323 15.44 6.54 -16.05
CA PHE A 323 14.29 6.30 -15.19
C PHE A 323 14.03 7.54 -14.32
N SER A 324 12.77 7.98 -14.28
CA SER A 324 12.41 9.21 -13.56
C SER A 324 11.07 9.08 -12.85
N LYS A 325 11.04 9.52 -11.59
CA LYS A 325 9.83 9.59 -10.74
C LYS A 325 9.55 11.03 -10.35
N TYR A 326 8.29 11.33 -10.07
CA TYR A 326 7.86 12.63 -9.58
C TYR A 326 7.18 12.51 -8.22
N TYR A 327 7.40 13.48 -7.34
CA TYR A 327 6.83 13.57 -5.99
C TYR A 327 6.15 14.92 -5.82
N VAL A 328 5.00 14.94 -5.15
CA VAL A 328 4.26 16.18 -4.86
C VAL A 328 3.50 16.09 -3.54
N THR A 329 3.52 17.17 -2.79
CA THR A 329 2.82 17.32 -1.51
C THR A 329 1.84 18.50 -1.57
N TYR A 330 0.55 18.21 -1.45
CA TYR A 330 -0.51 19.21 -1.34
C TYR A 330 -0.92 19.40 0.12
N PRO A 331 -0.84 20.62 0.67
CA PRO A 331 -1.40 20.90 1.98
C PRO A 331 -2.94 20.81 1.91
N LEU A 332 -3.54 20.12 2.88
CA LEU A 332 -5.02 19.96 2.96
C LEU A 332 -5.64 20.80 4.08
N ASP A 333 -4.83 21.55 4.82
CA ASP A 333 -5.25 22.41 5.94
C ASP A 333 -6.20 23.55 5.53
N SER A 334 -6.18 23.93 4.25
CA SER A 334 -7.10 24.90 3.68
C SER A 334 -8.51 24.35 3.44
N LEU A 335 -8.70 23.03 3.49
CA LEU A 335 -10.02 22.42 3.37
C LEU A 335 -10.82 22.60 4.67
N PRO A 336 -12.08 23.06 4.63
CA PRO A 336 -12.92 23.17 5.82
C PRO A 336 -13.05 21.83 6.53
N PRO A 337 -12.92 21.75 7.87
CA PRO A 337 -13.03 20.50 8.63
C PRO A 337 -14.46 19.92 8.61
N GLY A 338 -14.58 18.60 8.84
CA GLY A 338 -15.86 17.91 8.97
C GLY A 338 -16.66 17.74 7.68
N LYS A 339 -16.02 17.89 6.52
CA LYS A 339 -16.63 17.68 5.20
C LYS A 339 -16.38 16.25 4.71
N ALA A 340 -17.26 15.76 3.84
CA ALA A 340 -16.97 14.57 3.05
C ALA A 340 -16.12 14.94 1.83
N ILE A 341 -15.14 14.12 1.50
CA ILE A 341 -14.51 14.18 0.17
C ILE A 341 -15.44 13.46 -0.81
N ILE A 342 -16.02 14.18 -1.77
CA ILE A 342 -16.89 13.54 -2.79
C ILE A 342 -16.03 13.06 -3.96
N SER A 343 -15.11 13.91 -4.40
CA SER A 343 -14.13 13.56 -5.42
C SER A 343 -12.90 14.44 -5.29
N ALA A 344 -11.76 13.94 -5.74
CA ALA A 344 -10.55 14.72 -5.89
C ALA A 344 -9.79 14.33 -7.16
N THR A 345 -9.23 15.34 -7.83
CA THR A 345 -8.56 15.17 -9.13
C THR A 345 -7.23 15.90 -9.12
N LEU A 346 -6.14 15.16 -9.34
CA LEU A 346 -4.83 15.70 -9.64
C LEU A 346 -4.80 16.07 -11.12
N THR A 347 -4.37 17.29 -11.46
CA THR A 347 -4.15 17.73 -12.85
C THR A 347 -2.70 18.13 -13.04
N MET A 348 -2.02 17.56 -14.04
CA MET A 348 -0.67 17.94 -14.47
C MET A 348 -0.67 18.30 -15.95
N TYR A 349 0.28 19.13 -16.40
CA TYR A 349 0.34 19.59 -17.79
C TYR A 349 1.46 18.89 -18.57
N HIS A 350 1.08 17.96 -19.44
CA HIS A 350 1.96 17.24 -20.37
C HIS A 350 2.37 18.17 -21.51
N PHE A 351 3.67 18.31 -21.77
CA PHE A 351 4.17 19.20 -22.83
C PHE A 351 5.09 18.51 -23.85
N GLY A 352 5.54 17.29 -23.62
CA GLY A 352 6.39 16.60 -24.58
C GLY A 352 6.71 15.17 -24.20
N ASN A 353 7.41 14.46 -25.08
CA ASN A 353 7.78 13.05 -24.90
C ASN A 353 9.26 12.84 -25.18
N SER A 354 9.81 11.76 -24.65
CA SER A 354 11.07 11.22 -25.15
C SER A 354 10.91 10.78 -26.61
N LEU A 355 11.76 11.30 -27.50
CA LEU A 355 11.75 11.07 -28.96
C LEU A 355 10.32 10.98 -29.57
N PRO A 356 9.65 12.12 -29.81
CA PRO A 356 8.22 12.13 -30.18
C PRO A 356 7.82 11.30 -31.40
N SER A 357 8.73 11.00 -32.34
CA SER A 357 8.45 10.16 -33.51
C SER A 357 8.31 8.67 -33.19
N GLU A 358 8.80 8.23 -32.03
CA GLU A 358 8.82 6.82 -31.61
C GLU A 358 8.12 6.61 -30.25
N ALA A 359 7.65 7.70 -29.64
CA ALA A 359 7.00 7.69 -28.34
C ALA A 359 5.78 6.77 -28.33
N GLN A 360 5.62 6.03 -27.24
CA GLN A 360 4.48 5.13 -26.99
C GLN A 360 3.62 5.65 -25.84
N PRO A 361 2.32 5.29 -25.78
CA PRO A 361 1.50 5.55 -24.60
C PRO A 361 2.14 5.00 -23.33
N SER A 362 1.96 5.70 -22.21
CA SER A 362 2.47 5.32 -20.90
C SER A 362 1.32 5.26 -19.90
N LEU A 363 1.23 4.19 -19.12
CA LEU A 363 0.27 4.09 -18.02
C LEU A 363 0.93 4.62 -16.74
N ILE A 364 0.71 5.90 -16.45
CA ILE A 364 1.28 6.56 -15.27
C ILE A 364 0.39 6.29 -14.06
N GLN A 365 0.98 5.71 -13.02
CA GLN A 365 0.36 5.37 -11.75
C GLN A 365 0.68 6.44 -10.70
N VAL A 366 -0.25 6.62 -9.76
CA VAL A 366 -0.13 7.51 -8.60
C VAL A 366 -0.01 6.67 -7.34
N PHE A 367 0.92 7.03 -6.48
CA PHE A 367 1.23 6.34 -5.24
C PHE A 367 1.04 7.27 -4.05
N THR A 368 0.49 6.79 -2.95
CA THR A 368 0.54 7.52 -1.67
C THR A 368 1.91 7.38 -1.02
N ILE A 369 2.31 8.40 -0.29
CA ILE A 369 3.59 8.47 0.44
C ILE A 369 3.31 8.78 1.91
N ALA A 370 3.92 8.02 2.83
CA ALA A 370 3.76 8.25 4.26
C ALA A 370 4.74 9.30 4.78
N ASP A 371 6.02 9.15 4.43
CA ASP A 371 7.09 9.96 4.99
C ASP A 371 7.12 11.37 4.39
N ASP A 372 7.47 12.33 5.24
CA ASP A 372 7.75 13.68 4.79
C ASP A 372 9.07 13.76 4.03
N TRP A 373 9.20 14.76 3.14
CA TRP A 373 10.39 14.93 2.33
C TRP A 373 10.61 16.40 1.98
N ASN A 374 11.84 16.73 1.61
CA ASN A 374 12.24 18.09 1.29
C ASN A 374 12.83 18.15 -0.12
N GLU A 375 12.23 18.98 -0.96
CA GLU A 375 12.62 19.22 -2.34
C GLU A 375 14.12 19.50 -2.50
N SER A 376 14.72 20.34 -1.65
CA SER A 376 16.15 20.72 -1.73
C SER A 376 17.13 19.58 -1.44
N THR A 377 16.62 18.45 -0.95
CA THR A 377 17.43 17.27 -0.62
C THR A 377 16.93 16.01 -1.30
N LEU A 378 15.83 16.07 -2.06
CA LEU A 378 15.19 14.90 -2.64
C LEU A 378 16.10 14.30 -3.74
N THR A 379 16.44 13.03 -3.60
CA THR A 379 17.23 12.24 -4.55
C THR A 379 16.60 10.87 -4.74
N TRP A 380 17.02 10.13 -5.76
CA TRP A 380 16.53 8.76 -5.96
C TRP A 380 16.76 7.87 -4.74
N ASN A 381 17.93 8.00 -4.10
CA ASN A 381 18.35 7.16 -2.98
C ASN A 381 17.72 7.52 -1.62
N ASN A 382 17.11 8.70 -1.49
CA ASN A 382 16.46 9.12 -0.25
C ASN A 382 14.96 9.43 -0.41
N ALA A 383 14.42 9.32 -1.62
CA ALA A 383 13.01 9.52 -1.86
C ALA A 383 12.18 8.52 -1.05
N PRO A 384 11.09 8.96 -0.40
CA PRO A 384 10.19 8.07 0.33
C PRO A 384 9.65 6.92 -0.53
N LEU A 385 9.47 5.75 0.08
CA LEU A 385 8.88 4.61 -0.62
C LEU A 385 7.35 4.74 -0.74
N ALA A 386 6.82 4.21 -1.83
CA ALA A 386 5.38 4.08 -2.07
C ALA A 386 4.70 3.31 -0.93
N VAL A 387 3.55 3.79 -0.47
CA VAL A 387 2.66 3.08 0.45
C VAL A 387 1.67 2.23 -0.33
N GLU A 388 0.96 2.84 -1.29
CA GLU A 388 -0.06 2.17 -2.10
C GLU A 388 -0.19 2.83 -3.47
N ASN A 389 -0.37 2.07 -4.55
CA ASN A 389 -0.78 2.59 -5.86
C ASN A 389 -2.30 2.79 -5.93
N VAL A 390 -2.72 4.05 -5.95
CA VAL A 390 -4.12 4.45 -5.72
C VAL A 390 -4.87 4.86 -7.00
N SER A 391 -4.14 5.21 -8.06
CA SER A 391 -4.74 5.69 -9.31
C SER A 391 -3.83 5.42 -10.49
N ARG A 392 -4.38 5.50 -11.71
CA ARG A 392 -3.63 5.38 -12.95
C ARG A 392 -4.36 5.99 -14.14
N THR A 393 -3.62 6.58 -15.07
CA THR A 393 -4.14 7.17 -16.30
C THR A 393 -3.18 6.91 -17.46
N TRP A 394 -3.73 6.52 -18.61
CA TRP A 394 -2.98 6.45 -19.86
C TRP A 394 -2.65 7.85 -20.37
N VAL A 395 -1.39 8.08 -20.69
CA VAL A 395 -0.90 9.33 -21.27
C VAL A 395 -0.40 9.04 -22.67
N ASP A 396 -1.17 9.52 -23.66
CA ASP A 396 -0.83 9.38 -25.06
C ASP A 396 0.32 10.33 -25.47
N PRO A 397 1.15 9.94 -26.44
CA PRO A 397 2.18 10.82 -26.95
C PRO A 397 1.63 12.09 -27.60
N LEU A 398 2.27 13.22 -27.29
CA LEU A 398 2.06 14.46 -28.06
C LEU A 398 2.81 14.43 -29.41
N PRO A 399 2.24 15.03 -30.48
CA PRO A 399 2.93 15.13 -31.76
C PRO A 399 4.21 15.99 -31.66
N ALA A 400 5.17 15.73 -32.55
CA ALA A 400 6.37 16.55 -32.66
C ALA A 400 6.06 17.97 -33.16
N GLY A 401 6.70 18.99 -32.57
CA GLY A 401 6.73 20.36 -33.07
C GLY A 401 6.05 21.40 -32.16
N PRO A 402 6.31 22.70 -32.39
CA PRO A 402 5.66 23.78 -31.65
C PRO A 402 4.21 24.01 -32.11
N PRO A 403 3.34 24.56 -31.23
CA PRO A 403 3.56 24.77 -29.80
C PRO A 403 3.39 23.46 -29.06
N TYR A 404 4.28 23.14 -28.10
CA TYR A 404 4.03 22.09 -27.11
C TYR A 404 2.71 22.45 -26.41
N PRO A 405 1.57 21.83 -26.77
CA PRO A 405 0.34 22.17 -26.09
C PRO A 405 0.53 21.63 -24.68
N ASN A 406 0.49 22.50 -23.68
CA ASN A 406 0.43 22.04 -22.30
C ASN A 406 -0.96 21.39 -22.13
N VAL A 407 -1.02 20.08 -22.33
CA VAL A 407 -2.26 19.30 -22.30
C VAL A 407 -2.50 18.82 -20.88
N PRO A 408 -3.63 19.18 -20.26
CA PRO A 408 -3.95 18.70 -18.92
C PRO A 408 -4.22 17.19 -18.96
N ILE A 409 -3.56 16.46 -18.07
CA ILE A 409 -3.77 15.04 -17.77
C ILE A 409 -4.28 14.95 -16.35
N THR A 410 -5.27 14.09 -16.11
CA THR A 410 -5.94 13.99 -14.82
C THR A 410 -5.87 12.58 -14.24
N TRP A 411 -5.78 12.51 -12.92
CA TRP A 411 -5.90 11.27 -12.14
C TRP A 411 -6.96 11.46 -11.06
N ASP A 412 -7.79 10.45 -10.86
CA ASP A 412 -8.71 10.39 -9.72
C ASP A 412 -7.91 9.99 -8.47
N VAL A 413 -7.77 10.91 -7.53
CA VAL A 413 -7.05 10.70 -6.26
C VAL A 413 -8.01 10.82 -5.06
N SER A 414 -9.30 10.57 -5.28
CA SER A 414 -10.35 10.77 -4.28
C SER A 414 -10.12 9.99 -3.00
N GLN A 415 -9.75 8.70 -3.10
CA GLN A 415 -9.43 7.85 -1.95
C GLN A 415 -8.26 8.45 -1.14
N ALA A 416 -7.14 8.73 -1.80
CA ALA A 416 -5.94 9.26 -1.14
C ALA A 416 -6.18 10.61 -0.46
N VAL A 417 -6.99 11.49 -1.07
CA VAL A 417 -7.39 12.76 -0.46
C VAL A 417 -8.31 12.54 0.73
N ALA A 418 -9.28 11.61 0.63
CA ALA A 418 -10.16 11.27 1.73
C ALA A 418 -9.38 10.76 2.94
N ASP A 419 -8.42 9.87 2.72
CA ASP A 419 -7.60 9.28 3.79
C ASP A 419 -6.68 10.31 4.44
N ALA A 420 -5.95 11.10 3.64
CA ALA A 420 -5.08 12.16 4.15
C ALA A 420 -5.87 13.23 4.92
N TYR A 421 -7.02 13.65 4.38
CA TYR A 421 -7.90 14.63 5.02
C TYR A 421 -8.47 14.09 6.34
N ALA A 422 -8.89 12.82 6.39
CA ALA A 422 -9.37 12.18 7.61
C ALA A 422 -8.26 12.03 8.67
N ALA A 423 -7.02 11.81 8.24
CA ALA A 423 -5.85 11.76 9.12
C ALA A 423 -5.38 13.15 9.60
N GLY A 424 -5.85 14.23 8.96
CA GLY A 424 -5.35 15.59 9.23
C GLY A 424 -3.93 15.82 8.69
N GLU A 425 -3.52 15.04 7.70
CA GLU A 425 -2.19 15.05 7.09
C GLU A 425 -2.23 15.69 5.69
N PRO A 426 -1.12 16.23 5.17
CA PRO A 426 -1.06 16.65 3.78
C PRO A 426 -1.14 15.43 2.85
N LEU A 427 -1.63 15.66 1.63
CA LEU A 427 -1.62 14.64 0.59
C LEU A 427 -0.22 14.57 -0.02
N ARG A 428 0.52 13.48 0.24
CA ARG A 428 1.83 13.21 -0.35
C ARG A 428 1.70 12.12 -1.40
N LEU A 429 2.14 12.41 -2.62
CA LEU A 429 2.05 11.51 -3.76
C LEU A 429 3.40 11.30 -4.45
N ALA A 430 3.54 10.14 -5.08
CA ALA A 430 4.52 9.92 -6.13
C ALA A 430 3.84 9.48 -7.44
N LEU A 431 4.49 9.71 -8.58
CA LEU A 431 4.04 9.27 -9.89
C LEU A 431 5.15 8.52 -10.61
N TYR A 432 4.79 7.34 -11.13
CA TYR A 432 5.71 6.47 -11.86
C TYR A 432 4.99 5.54 -12.84
N SER A 433 5.71 4.87 -13.72
CA SER A 433 5.15 3.92 -14.68
C SER A 433 5.90 2.58 -14.67
N ALA A 434 5.26 1.54 -15.20
CA ALA A 434 5.83 0.21 -15.35
C ALA A 434 6.31 -0.05 -16.79
N ASP A 435 6.45 0.99 -17.61
CA ASP A 435 6.61 0.87 -19.06
C ASP A 435 7.81 0.01 -19.49
N SER A 436 7.70 -0.57 -20.69
CA SER A 436 8.78 -1.33 -21.32
C SER A 436 9.47 -0.61 -22.47
N ALA A 437 8.78 0.31 -23.15
CA ALA A 437 9.26 0.97 -24.36
C ALA A 437 10.40 1.95 -24.06
N ARG A 438 11.40 2.02 -24.96
CA ARG A 438 12.55 2.93 -24.82
C ARG A 438 12.14 4.41 -24.75
N HIS A 439 11.17 4.79 -25.56
CA HIS A 439 10.69 6.17 -25.68
C HIS A 439 9.36 6.37 -24.93
N SER A 440 9.28 5.83 -23.71
CA SER A 440 8.11 5.90 -22.84
C SER A 440 7.95 7.25 -22.12
N GLY A 441 9.02 8.03 -21.96
CA GLY A 441 9.03 9.22 -21.12
C GLY A 441 8.00 10.28 -21.52
N LYS A 442 7.37 10.86 -20.49
CA LYS A 442 6.35 11.92 -20.58
C LYS A 442 6.79 13.11 -19.75
N TYR A 443 6.82 14.28 -20.38
CA TYR A 443 7.34 15.50 -19.78
C TYR A 443 6.23 16.42 -19.30
N PHE A 444 6.29 16.81 -18.03
CA PHE A 444 5.28 17.63 -17.37
C PHE A 444 5.88 18.90 -16.78
N ARG A 445 5.02 19.87 -16.49
CA ARG A 445 5.37 21.08 -15.75
C ARG A 445 5.29 20.84 -14.25
N SER A 446 6.29 21.35 -13.51
CA SER A 446 6.35 21.34 -12.04
C SER A 446 5.67 22.58 -11.43
N SER A 447 5.72 22.71 -10.10
CA SER A 447 5.23 23.89 -9.37
C SER A 447 6.09 25.14 -9.61
N ASP A 448 7.33 24.99 -10.06
CA ASP A 448 8.22 26.11 -10.44
C ASP A 448 7.93 26.70 -11.82
N ALA A 449 7.09 26.04 -12.62
CA ALA A 449 6.66 26.55 -13.91
C ALA A 449 5.80 27.83 -13.79
N ASN A 450 5.44 28.42 -14.93
CA ASN A 450 4.46 29.50 -14.99
C ASN A 450 3.11 29.07 -14.37
N GLU A 451 2.46 29.95 -13.61
CA GLU A 451 1.24 29.64 -12.83
C GLU A 451 0.11 28.97 -13.65
N SER A 452 -0.03 29.32 -14.93
CA SER A 452 -1.07 28.79 -15.81
C SER A 452 -0.92 27.30 -16.11
N VAL A 453 0.26 26.71 -15.90
CA VAL A 453 0.57 25.31 -16.22
C VAL A 453 1.13 24.53 -15.03
N ARG A 454 1.09 25.11 -13.82
CA ARG A 454 1.47 24.38 -12.59
C ARG A 454 0.48 23.25 -12.31
N PRO A 455 0.96 22.11 -11.78
CA PRO A 455 0.10 21.03 -11.34
C PRO A 455 -0.78 21.50 -10.18
N PHE A 456 -2.00 20.97 -10.10
CA PHE A 456 -2.95 21.35 -9.04
C PHE A 456 -3.87 20.21 -8.65
N LEU A 457 -4.35 20.28 -7.40
CA LEU A 457 -5.38 19.40 -6.87
C LEU A 457 -6.72 20.14 -6.87
N THR A 458 -7.75 19.47 -7.34
CA THR A 458 -9.13 19.93 -7.25
C THR A 458 -9.92 18.99 -6.36
N VAL A 459 -10.61 19.50 -5.35
CA VAL A 459 -11.36 18.71 -4.37
C VAL A 459 -12.80 19.18 -4.33
N ARG A 460 -13.75 18.27 -4.57
CA ARG A 460 -15.17 18.52 -4.34
C ARG A 460 -15.52 18.04 -2.95
N LEU A 461 -15.95 18.98 -2.11
CA LEU A 461 -16.38 18.70 -0.76
C LEU A 461 -17.90 18.49 -0.71
N GLY A 462 -18.35 17.74 0.27
CA GLY A 462 -19.76 17.51 0.58
C GLY A 462 -20.07 17.84 2.03
N ASP A 463 -21.27 18.37 2.25
CA ASP A 463 -21.86 18.39 3.57
C ASP A 463 -22.41 17.01 3.89
N LEU A 464 -21.86 16.39 4.94
CA LEU A 464 -22.33 15.11 5.46
C LEU A 464 -23.81 15.23 5.83
N ASP A 465 -24.65 14.36 5.25
CA ASP A 465 -26.10 14.30 5.52
C ASP A 465 -26.51 12.82 5.57
N GLY A 466 -26.74 12.29 6.77
CA GLY A 466 -27.16 10.91 6.98
C GLY A 466 -27.30 10.54 8.45
N PHE A 467 -27.39 9.25 8.75
CA PHE A 467 -27.49 8.75 10.12
C PHE A 467 -26.74 7.42 10.24
N THR A 468 -26.38 7.04 11.46
CA THR A 468 -25.84 5.71 11.79
C THR A 468 -26.80 4.95 12.68
N THR A 469 -26.74 3.62 12.60
CA THR A 469 -27.61 2.72 13.37
C THR A 469 -26.80 1.65 14.10
N ALA A 470 -27.17 1.34 15.35
CA ALA A 470 -26.57 0.26 16.12
C ALA A 470 -27.63 -0.45 16.98
N VAL A 471 -27.62 -1.78 17.04
CA VAL A 471 -28.56 -2.54 17.87
C VAL A 471 -27.84 -3.31 18.97
N SER A 472 -28.35 -3.24 20.20
CA SER A 472 -27.79 -3.95 21.35
C SER A 472 -28.87 -4.53 22.28
N PRO A 473 -28.76 -5.80 22.69
CA PRO A 473 -27.91 -6.83 22.05
C PRO A 473 -28.39 -7.09 20.60
N ALA A 474 -27.66 -7.84 19.78
CA ALA A 474 -28.15 -8.24 18.43
C ALA A 474 -28.97 -9.55 18.48
N MET A 475 -28.73 -10.39 19.49
CA MET A 475 -29.39 -11.69 19.66
C MET A 475 -29.75 -11.93 21.13
N GLN A 476 -30.90 -12.55 21.38
CA GLN A 476 -31.27 -13.09 22.68
C GLN A 476 -31.83 -14.50 22.55
N GLN A 477 -31.85 -15.22 23.67
CA GLN A 477 -32.41 -16.56 23.78
C GLN A 477 -33.41 -16.64 24.93
N GLY A 478 -34.39 -17.53 24.80
CA GLY A 478 -35.44 -17.70 25.81
C GLY A 478 -36.19 -19.03 25.72
N SER A 479 -37.09 -19.23 26.68
CA SER A 479 -38.09 -20.30 26.68
C SER A 479 -39.40 -19.83 26.00
N PRO A 480 -40.35 -20.72 25.68
CA PRO A 480 -41.63 -20.33 25.08
C PRO A 480 -42.34 -19.30 25.95
N GLY A 481 -42.87 -18.25 25.32
CA GLY A 481 -43.46 -17.10 26.02
C GLY A 481 -42.48 -16.01 26.44
N THR A 482 -41.18 -16.13 26.14
CA THR A 482 -40.20 -15.10 26.50
C THR A 482 -40.43 -13.80 25.74
N THR A 483 -40.30 -12.69 26.47
CA THR A 483 -40.19 -11.34 25.90
C THR A 483 -38.73 -10.89 25.91
N ALA A 484 -38.16 -10.65 24.74
CA ALA A 484 -36.83 -10.12 24.52
C ALA A 484 -36.90 -8.64 24.13
N VAL A 485 -35.98 -7.83 24.68
CA VAL A 485 -35.95 -6.37 24.50
C VAL A 485 -34.60 -5.93 23.95
N TYR A 486 -34.60 -5.21 22.84
CA TYR A 486 -33.41 -4.70 22.16
C TYR A 486 -33.47 -3.18 22.08
N THR A 487 -32.31 -2.53 22.05
CA THR A 487 -32.19 -1.09 21.86
C THR A 487 -31.55 -0.81 20.50
N LEU A 488 -32.26 -0.08 19.64
CA LEU A 488 -31.75 0.49 18.40
C LEU A 488 -31.35 1.95 18.66
N ASP A 489 -30.06 2.24 18.63
CA ASP A 489 -29.49 3.58 18.73
C ASP A 489 -29.35 4.19 17.32
N LEU A 490 -29.78 5.45 17.19
CA LEU A 490 -29.71 6.24 15.96
C LEU A 490 -28.93 7.52 16.25
N GLN A 491 -27.84 7.78 15.52
CA GLN A 491 -27.06 9.02 15.65
C GLN A 491 -27.04 9.78 14.32
N PRO A 492 -27.19 11.13 14.32
CA PRO A 492 -27.08 11.91 13.10
C PRO A 492 -25.63 11.95 12.61
N VAL A 493 -25.45 12.03 11.30
CA VAL A 493 -24.16 12.27 10.64
C VAL A 493 -24.20 13.64 10.00
N GLY A 494 -23.21 14.48 10.32
CA GLY A 494 -23.12 15.85 9.83
C GLY A 494 -24.32 16.71 10.24
N THR A 495 -25.00 17.32 9.27
CA THR A 495 -26.13 18.23 9.51
C THR A 495 -27.50 17.55 9.53
N PHE A 496 -27.54 16.22 9.51
CA PHE A 496 -28.78 15.47 9.40
C PHE A 496 -29.75 15.79 10.55
N ASN A 497 -30.95 16.22 10.18
CA ASN A 497 -32.01 16.61 11.11
C ASN A 497 -33.40 16.09 10.71
N LYS A 498 -33.46 15.18 9.74
CA LYS A 498 -34.72 14.63 9.22
C LYS A 498 -35.27 13.56 10.18
N THR A 499 -36.59 13.42 10.21
CA THR A 499 -37.25 12.35 10.94
C THR A 499 -37.15 11.04 10.16
N LEU A 500 -36.61 10.01 10.80
CA LEU A 500 -36.55 8.66 10.26
C LEU A 500 -37.87 7.94 10.51
N THR A 501 -38.32 7.16 9.54
CA THR A 501 -39.41 6.19 9.66
C THR A 501 -38.81 4.82 9.93
N LEU A 502 -39.35 4.12 10.93
CA LEU A 502 -38.93 2.79 11.34
C LEU A 502 -40.06 1.79 11.14
N SER A 503 -39.73 0.64 10.57
CA SER A 503 -40.67 -0.47 10.41
C SER A 503 -39.96 -1.80 10.68
N ALA A 504 -40.67 -2.74 11.28
CA ALA A 504 -40.14 -4.08 11.56
C ALA A 504 -40.97 -5.13 10.82
N THR A 505 -40.31 -6.05 10.12
CA THR A 505 -40.96 -7.13 9.39
C THR A 505 -41.10 -8.34 10.30
N ASN A 506 -42.33 -8.77 10.60
CA ASN A 506 -42.57 -9.95 11.42
C ASN A 506 -42.55 -11.23 10.55
N PRO A 507 -41.55 -12.12 10.71
CA PRO A 507 -41.43 -13.34 9.90
C PRO A 507 -42.51 -14.39 10.24
N ASP A 508 -43.12 -14.33 11.42
CA ASP A 508 -44.15 -15.27 11.85
C ASP A 508 -45.16 -14.57 12.78
N ALA A 509 -46.12 -13.87 12.18
CA ALA A 509 -47.15 -13.14 12.94
C ALA A 509 -48.03 -14.04 13.83
N THR A 510 -48.09 -15.35 13.53
CA THR A 510 -48.86 -16.33 14.29
C THR A 510 -48.21 -16.56 15.66
N ASN A 511 -46.89 -16.80 15.67
CA ASN A 511 -46.18 -17.23 16.87
C ASN A 511 -45.24 -16.16 17.46
N LEU A 512 -45.08 -15.01 16.82
CA LEU A 512 -44.25 -13.91 17.30
C LEU A 512 -45.04 -12.60 17.35
N SER A 513 -44.87 -11.84 18.43
CA SER A 513 -45.23 -10.43 18.50
C SER A 513 -43.98 -9.58 18.32
N VAL A 514 -44.06 -8.57 17.45
CA VAL A 514 -43.00 -7.58 17.21
C VAL A 514 -43.58 -6.20 17.48
N SER A 515 -42.93 -5.41 18.33
CA SER A 515 -43.34 -4.02 18.56
C SER A 515 -42.13 -3.10 18.68
N LEU A 516 -42.27 -1.89 18.13
CA LEU A 516 -41.33 -0.79 18.30
C LEU A 516 -41.92 0.22 19.29
N SER A 517 -41.11 0.80 20.18
CA SER A 517 -41.58 1.86 21.09
C SER A 517 -42.02 3.13 20.36
N GLN A 518 -41.47 3.35 19.17
CA GLN A 518 -41.83 4.42 18.25
C GLN A 518 -41.51 3.98 16.81
N THR A 519 -42.33 4.43 15.86
CA THR A 519 -42.14 4.16 14.42
C THR A 519 -41.52 5.34 13.68
N SER A 520 -41.16 6.40 14.40
CA SER A 520 -40.43 7.53 13.85
C SER A 520 -39.55 8.18 14.90
N LEU A 521 -38.34 8.62 14.51
CA LEU A 521 -37.40 9.30 15.41
C LEU A 521 -36.51 10.25 14.60
N THR A 522 -36.30 11.47 15.09
CA THR A 522 -35.23 12.34 14.59
C THR A 522 -33.98 12.09 15.44
N PRO A 523 -32.84 11.65 14.85
CA PRO A 523 -31.60 11.44 15.60
C PRO A 523 -31.08 12.74 16.28
N PRO A 524 -30.38 12.64 17.42
CA PRO A 524 -30.00 11.40 18.11
C PRO A 524 -31.13 10.82 18.97
N GLY A 525 -31.18 9.50 19.10
CA GLY A 525 -32.13 8.85 20.01
C GLY A 525 -32.16 7.33 19.93
N GLN A 526 -33.00 6.71 20.76
CA GLN A 526 -33.13 5.26 20.86
C GLN A 526 -34.55 4.79 20.63
N VAL A 527 -34.69 3.64 19.97
CA VAL A 527 -35.96 2.91 19.79
C VAL A 527 -35.84 1.55 20.46
N THR A 528 -36.81 1.20 21.29
CA THR A 528 -36.88 -0.12 21.90
C THR A 528 -37.62 -1.06 20.96
N ILE A 529 -37.00 -2.19 20.62
CA ILE A 529 -37.61 -3.28 19.87
C ILE A 529 -37.97 -4.37 20.88
N THR A 530 -39.22 -4.81 20.89
CA THR A 530 -39.68 -5.89 21.76
C THR A 530 -40.20 -7.05 20.92
N LEU A 531 -39.62 -8.23 21.16
CA LEU A 531 -40.03 -9.49 20.57
C LEU A 531 -40.67 -10.35 21.66
N THR A 532 -41.88 -10.85 21.46
CA THR A 532 -42.53 -11.78 22.39
C THR A 532 -42.93 -13.04 21.66
N ASP A 533 -42.34 -14.16 22.06
CA ASP A 533 -42.76 -15.48 21.61
C ASP A 533 -44.15 -15.82 22.16
N LYS A 534 -45.03 -16.36 21.31
CA LYS A 534 -46.43 -16.70 21.64
C LYS A 534 -46.65 -18.20 21.80
N HIS A 535 -45.61 -19.02 21.71
CA HIS A 535 -45.77 -20.45 21.94
C HIS A 535 -46.19 -20.70 23.40
N ALA A 536 -47.06 -21.68 23.59
CA ALA A 536 -47.48 -22.06 24.93
C ALA A 536 -46.29 -22.60 25.74
N PRO A 537 -46.30 -22.49 27.08
CA PRO A 537 -45.21 -22.98 27.95
C PRO A 537 -44.84 -24.46 27.77
N GLY A 538 -45.71 -25.27 27.17
CA GLY A 538 -45.46 -26.68 26.84
C GLY A 538 -44.80 -26.93 25.49
N PHE A 539 -44.41 -25.89 24.75
CA PHE A 539 -43.75 -26.04 23.45
C PHE A 539 -42.32 -26.57 23.61
N THR A 540 -42.03 -27.69 22.95
CA THR A 540 -40.73 -28.38 23.03
C THR A 540 -39.88 -28.26 21.76
N GLY A 541 -40.40 -27.59 20.72
CA GLY A 541 -39.63 -27.30 19.50
C GLY A 541 -38.58 -26.21 19.74
N SER A 542 -37.65 -26.08 18.81
CA SER A 542 -36.69 -24.96 18.73
C SER A 542 -37.08 -24.06 17.57
N VAL A 543 -37.07 -22.74 17.79
CA VAL A 543 -37.41 -21.75 16.76
C VAL A 543 -36.41 -20.61 16.77
N PHE A 544 -36.00 -20.19 15.57
CA PHE A 544 -35.12 -19.05 15.37
C PHE A 544 -35.84 -17.97 14.57
N TYR A 545 -35.98 -16.78 15.17
CA TYR A 545 -36.57 -15.62 14.53
C TYR A 545 -35.47 -14.64 14.12
N ALA A 546 -35.48 -14.21 12.86
CA ALA A 546 -34.72 -13.08 12.36
C ALA A 546 -35.71 -11.97 11.99
N VAL A 547 -35.69 -10.86 12.72
CA VAL A 547 -36.64 -9.74 12.54
C VAL A 547 -35.88 -8.55 11.96
N PRO A 548 -36.04 -8.25 10.66
CA PRO A 548 -35.46 -7.07 10.04
C PRO A 548 -36.22 -5.81 10.49
N VAL A 549 -35.47 -4.77 10.83
CA VAL A 549 -35.94 -3.42 11.13
C VAL A 549 -35.37 -2.49 10.07
N THR A 550 -36.25 -1.91 9.25
CA THR A 550 -35.89 -0.93 8.22
C THR A 550 -36.02 0.48 8.79
N ILE A 551 -34.99 1.30 8.57
CA ILE A 551 -34.87 2.69 9.00
C ILE A 551 -34.66 3.56 7.76
N THR A 552 -35.53 4.55 7.51
CA THR A 552 -35.44 5.36 6.28
C THR A 552 -35.94 6.78 6.46
N ASP A 553 -35.32 7.75 5.79
CA ASP A 553 -35.84 9.12 5.64
C ASP A 553 -36.66 9.31 4.34
N GLY A 554 -36.88 8.23 3.57
CA GLY A 554 -37.50 8.23 2.25
C GLY A 554 -36.51 8.30 1.07
N THR A 555 -35.26 8.72 1.33
CA THR A 555 -34.18 8.79 0.33
C THR A 555 -33.13 7.71 0.60
N VAL A 556 -32.70 7.61 1.85
CA VAL A 556 -31.72 6.63 2.34
C VAL A 556 -32.48 5.59 3.18
N SER A 557 -32.13 4.32 3.03
CA SER A 557 -32.72 3.21 3.80
C SER A 557 -31.61 2.30 4.32
N GLU A 558 -31.58 2.10 5.63
CA GLU A 558 -30.76 1.10 6.30
C GLU A 558 -31.62 -0.02 6.89
N GLN A 559 -31.01 -1.19 7.12
CA GLN A 559 -31.68 -2.32 7.76
C GLN A 559 -30.79 -2.92 8.84
N GLN A 560 -31.37 -3.11 10.02
CA GLN A 560 -30.78 -3.86 11.13
C GLN A 560 -31.59 -5.12 11.38
N THR A 561 -30.96 -6.21 11.83
CA THR A 561 -31.70 -7.46 12.15
C THR A 561 -31.47 -7.83 13.60
N VAL A 562 -32.55 -8.10 14.34
CA VAL A 562 -32.49 -8.68 15.69
C VAL A 562 -32.91 -10.15 15.66
N TYR A 563 -32.29 -10.94 16.54
CA TYR A 563 -32.48 -12.39 16.55
C TYR A 563 -33.01 -12.90 17.90
N LEU A 564 -34.09 -13.69 17.86
CA LEU A 564 -34.62 -14.39 19.04
C LEU A 564 -34.60 -15.90 18.83
N LEU A 565 -33.92 -16.61 19.72
CA LEU A 565 -33.86 -18.07 19.74
C LEU A 565 -34.70 -18.65 20.88
N ILE A 566 -35.69 -19.47 20.56
CA ILE A 566 -36.54 -20.16 21.54
C ILE A 566 -36.11 -21.63 21.65
N ASN A 567 -35.88 -22.09 22.88
CA ASN A 567 -35.40 -23.44 23.18
C ASN A 567 -34.12 -23.84 22.43
N GLY A 568 -33.22 -22.88 22.22
CA GLY A 568 -31.91 -23.14 21.64
C GLY A 568 -31.03 -23.99 22.55
N TYR A 569 -30.27 -24.91 21.97
CA TYR A 569 -29.19 -25.61 22.66
C TYR A 569 -27.86 -25.07 22.17
N GLN A 570 -27.06 -24.52 23.08
CA GLN A 570 -25.67 -24.18 22.78
C GLN A 570 -24.84 -25.47 22.74
N ASN A 571 -24.45 -25.90 21.55
CA ASN A 571 -23.36 -26.85 21.40
C ASN A 571 -22.06 -26.06 21.38
N PHE A 572 -21.29 -26.13 22.47
CA PHE A 572 -19.88 -25.78 22.41
C PHE A 572 -19.20 -26.83 21.53
N LEU A 573 -18.98 -26.50 20.27
CA LEU A 573 -18.02 -27.25 19.46
C LEU A 573 -16.69 -27.15 20.21
N PRO A 574 -15.99 -28.27 20.49
CA PRO A 574 -14.65 -28.19 21.04
C PRO A 574 -13.85 -27.28 20.11
N ALA A 575 -13.20 -26.27 20.66
CA ALA A 575 -12.28 -25.45 19.92
C ALA A 575 -11.31 -26.40 19.22
N VAL A 576 -11.45 -26.53 17.90
CA VAL A 576 -10.38 -27.11 17.11
C VAL A 576 -9.31 -26.04 17.20
N GLN A 577 -8.35 -26.26 18.10
CA GLN A 577 -7.07 -25.59 18.07
C GLN A 577 -6.48 -25.94 16.69
N ARG A 578 -6.66 -25.03 15.73
CA ARG A 578 -5.85 -24.90 14.54
C ARG A 578 -5.00 -23.66 14.76
#